data_AF-A0A2S9FD66-F1
#
_entry.id   AF-A0A2S9FD66-F1
#
_cell.length_a   1.000
_cell.length_b   1.000
_cell.length_c   1.000
_cell.angle_alpha   90.00
_cell.angle_beta   90.00
_cell.angle_gamma   90.00
#
_symmetry.space_group_name_H-M   'P 1'
#
loop_
_entity.id
_entity.type
_entity.pdbx_description
1 polymer ?
#
loop_
_entity_poly.entity_id
_entity_poly.type
_entity_poly.pdbx_seq_one_letter_code
_entity_poly.pdbx_strand_id
1 'polypeptide(L)'
;AADRFVRASFYINAVPKTADPLEAVAVVLGVVRNASVPYGITTPDEPNISSTRWRTAIDHTALRYFFESALSPSTFWVDLKNLDVSEGAPTLRLALGENQATVYSGEVSAQFEKVAPFTFLGVA
;
A
#
# COMPACT_ATOMS: atom_id res chain seq x y z
N ALA A 1 9.89 -16.74 -8.09
CA ALA A 1 9.35 -15.41 -8.50
C ALA A 1 8.32 -15.48 -9.64
N ALA A 2 8.53 -16.32 -10.66
CA ALA A 2 7.60 -16.53 -11.78
C ALA A 2 6.18 -16.90 -11.32
N ASP A 3 6.04 -17.69 -10.26
CA ASP A 3 4.77 -18.13 -9.69
C ASP A 3 3.86 -16.96 -9.32
N ARG A 4 4.43 -15.93 -8.67
CA ARG A 4 3.69 -14.72 -8.29
C ARG A 4 3.19 -13.97 -9.53
N PHE A 5 4.04 -13.88 -10.55
CA PHE A 5 3.72 -13.22 -11.81
C PHE A 5 2.57 -13.95 -12.54
N VAL A 6 2.66 -15.27 -12.68
CA VAL A 6 1.64 -16.09 -13.36
C VAL A 6 0.29 -16.01 -12.64
N ARG A 7 0.26 -16.15 -11.30
CA ARG A 7 -1.00 -16.04 -10.54
C ARG A 7 -1.60 -14.64 -10.64
N ALA A 8 -0.81 -13.59 -10.50
CA ALA A 8 -1.30 -12.22 -10.61
C ALA A 8 -1.86 -11.94 -12.01
N SER A 9 -1.14 -12.35 -13.06
CA SER A 9 -1.56 -12.20 -14.46
C SER A 9 -2.86 -12.95 -14.76
N PHE A 10 -3.02 -14.16 -14.22
CA PHE A 10 -4.26 -14.90 -14.35
C PHE A 10 -5.43 -14.23 -13.60
N TYR A 11 -5.27 -14.01 -12.29
CA TYR A 11 -6.37 -13.54 -11.44
C TYR A 11 -6.83 -12.13 -11.80
N ILE A 12 -5.93 -11.20 -12.15
CA ILE A 12 -6.35 -9.84 -12.54
C ILE A 12 -7.28 -9.84 -13.76
N ASN A 13 -7.20 -10.86 -14.61
CA ASN A 13 -8.08 -11.04 -15.76
C ASN A 13 -9.35 -11.84 -15.46
N ALA A 14 -9.34 -12.71 -14.44
CA ALA A 14 -10.45 -13.58 -14.08
C ALA A 14 -11.45 -12.98 -13.07
N VAL A 15 -11.02 -12.00 -12.27
CA VAL A 15 -11.87 -11.30 -11.29
C VAL A 15 -12.93 -10.42 -11.95
N PRO A 16 -14.04 -10.08 -11.24
CA PRO A 16 -15.06 -9.16 -11.74
C PRO A 16 -14.47 -7.84 -12.25
N LYS A 17 -15.01 -7.36 -13.36
CA LYS A 17 -14.71 -6.03 -13.91
C LYS A 17 -15.81 -5.09 -13.49
N THR A 18 -15.50 -4.20 -12.55
CA THR A 18 -16.45 -3.27 -11.95
C THR A 18 -15.96 -1.85 -12.10
N ALA A 19 -16.90 -0.92 -12.26
CA ALA A 19 -16.66 0.51 -12.20
C ALA A 19 -16.91 1.07 -10.79
N ASP A 20 -17.41 0.25 -9.86
CA ASP A 20 -17.54 0.65 -8.46
C ASP A 20 -16.15 0.78 -7.82
N PRO A 21 -15.77 1.97 -7.31
CA PRO A 21 -14.42 2.19 -6.82
C PRO A 21 -14.04 1.33 -5.60
N LEU A 22 -14.99 1.04 -4.70
CA LEU A 22 -14.70 0.27 -3.50
C LEU A 22 -14.55 -1.22 -3.83
N GLU A 23 -15.42 -1.75 -4.69
CA GLU A 23 -15.32 -3.11 -5.18
C GLU A 23 -14.04 -3.32 -6.00
N ALA A 24 -13.68 -2.36 -6.87
CA ALA A 24 -12.46 -2.45 -7.68
C ALA A 24 -11.20 -2.55 -6.81
N VAL A 25 -11.12 -1.76 -5.74
CA VAL A 25 -10.00 -1.82 -4.79
C VAL A 25 -10.00 -3.13 -4.02
N ALA A 26 -11.15 -3.62 -3.56
CA ALA A 26 -11.25 -4.91 -2.88
C ALA A 26 -10.76 -6.07 -3.76
N VAL A 27 -11.12 -6.05 -5.05
CA VAL A 27 -10.68 -7.01 -6.06
C VAL A 27 -9.16 -6.96 -6.24
N VAL A 28 -8.59 -5.78 -6.48
CA VAL A 28 -7.14 -5.62 -6.69
C VAL A 28 -6.34 -6.01 -5.45
N LEU A 29 -6.82 -5.62 -4.25
CA LEU A 29 -6.22 -6.04 -2.98
C LEU A 29 -6.26 -7.57 -2.82
N GLY A 30 -7.34 -8.23 -3.23
CA GLY A 30 -7.43 -9.69 -3.27
C GLY A 30 -6.34 -10.34 -4.12
N VAL A 31 -6.11 -9.83 -5.34
CA VAL A 31 -5.08 -10.34 -6.26
C VAL A 31 -3.68 -10.15 -5.68
N VAL A 32 -3.35 -8.97 -5.15
CA VAL A 32 -2.01 -8.72 -4.57
C VAL A 32 -1.79 -9.47 -3.25
N ARG A 33 -2.84 -9.71 -2.44
CA ARG A 33 -2.77 -10.63 -1.30
C ARG A 33 -2.43 -12.05 -1.74
N ASN A 34 -3.01 -12.55 -2.84
CA ASN A 34 -2.67 -13.87 -3.39
C ASN A 34 -1.22 -13.95 -3.92
N ALA A 35 -0.70 -12.85 -4.45
CA ALA A 35 0.68 -12.75 -4.90
C ALA A 35 1.69 -12.46 -3.76
N SER A 36 1.22 -12.15 -2.55
CA SER A 36 2.06 -11.84 -1.41
C SER A 36 2.74 -13.08 -0.82
N VAL A 37 3.89 -12.87 -0.18
CA VAL A 37 4.62 -13.91 0.54
C VAL A 37 4.20 -13.88 2.00
N PRO A 38 3.78 -15.01 2.60
CA PRO A 38 3.48 -15.11 4.02
C PRO A 38 4.58 -14.53 4.91
N TYR A 39 4.17 -13.94 6.03
CA TYR A 39 5.10 -13.39 6.99
C TYR A 39 5.85 -14.50 7.75
N GLY A 40 7.17 -14.37 7.90
CA GLY A 40 7.98 -15.27 8.71
C GLY A 40 8.49 -16.52 8.01
N ILE A 41 8.15 -16.74 6.73
CA ILE A 41 8.77 -17.80 5.94
C ILE A 41 10.03 -17.28 5.24
N THR A 42 11.09 -18.07 5.30
CA THR A 42 12.29 -17.92 4.47
C THR A 42 12.55 -19.24 3.78
N THR A 43 13.02 -19.15 2.54
CA THR A 43 13.46 -20.28 1.73
C THR A 43 14.97 -20.13 1.59
N PRO A 44 15.79 -20.89 2.34
CA PRO A 44 17.24 -20.70 2.40
C PRO A 44 17.92 -20.65 1.01
N ASP A 45 17.43 -21.48 0.08
CA ASP A 45 17.96 -21.56 -1.28
C ASP A 45 17.39 -20.50 -2.24
N GLU A 46 16.42 -19.69 -1.79
CA GLU A 46 15.81 -18.62 -2.58
C GLU A 46 15.90 -17.27 -1.83
N PRO A 47 17.09 -16.64 -1.78
CA PRO A 47 17.31 -15.38 -1.03
C PRO A 47 16.49 -14.20 -1.57
N ASN A 48 15.98 -14.32 -2.80
CA ASN A 48 15.13 -13.31 -3.43
C ASN A 48 13.65 -13.40 -2.98
N ILE A 49 13.29 -14.38 -2.16
CA ILE A 49 11.97 -14.48 -1.54
C ILE A 49 12.05 -13.90 -0.13
N SER A 50 11.28 -12.83 0.08
CA SER A 50 11.15 -12.15 1.36
C SER A 50 9.69 -11.95 1.73
N SER A 51 9.41 -11.94 3.04
CA SER A 51 8.06 -11.72 3.57
C SER A 51 7.49 -10.38 3.13
N THR A 52 6.24 -10.39 2.67
CA THR A 52 5.49 -9.15 2.42
C THR A 52 5.27 -8.40 3.74
N ARG A 53 5.62 -7.12 3.76
CA ARG A 53 5.48 -6.24 4.94
C ARG A 53 4.20 -5.41 4.90
N TRP A 54 3.83 -4.94 3.71
CA TRP A 54 2.65 -4.12 3.45
C TRP A 54 2.30 -4.18 1.97
N ARG A 55 1.12 -3.67 1.62
CA ARG A 55 0.57 -3.59 0.26
C ARG A 55 -0.03 -2.22 0.03
N THR A 56 -0.12 -1.84 -1.25
CA THR A 56 -0.83 -0.63 -1.68
C THR A 56 -1.74 -0.94 -2.85
N ALA A 57 -2.78 -0.13 -2.98
CA ALA A 57 -3.62 -0.06 -4.18
C ALA A 57 -3.83 1.43 -4.50
N ILE A 58 -3.84 1.76 -5.79
CA ILE A 58 -3.94 3.14 -6.24
C ILE A 58 -5.15 3.24 -7.16
N ASP A 59 -6.16 3.99 -6.72
CA ASP A 59 -7.28 4.37 -7.57
C ASP A 59 -6.92 5.66 -8.30
N HIS A 60 -6.50 5.49 -9.56
CA HIS A 60 -6.10 6.58 -10.43
C HIS A 60 -7.27 7.51 -10.80
N THR A 61 -8.52 7.02 -10.77
CA THR A 61 -9.70 7.80 -11.16
C THR A 61 -10.20 8.67 -10.02
N ALA A 62 -10.19 8.12 -8.80
CA ALA A 62 -10.60 8.84 -7.61
C ALA A 62 -9.45 9.62 -6.94
N LEU A 63 -8.19 9.38 -7.35
CA LEU A 63 -6.97 9.89 -6.72
C LEU A 63 -6.83 9.44 -5.27
N ARG A 64 -7.00 8.13 -5.02
CA ARG A 64 -6.89 7.55 -3.68
C ARG A 64 -5.71 6.60 -3.58
N TYR A 65 -4.97 6.72 -2.49
CA TYR A 65 -3.83 5.86 -2.16
C TYR A 65 -4.17 4.98 -0.97
N PHE A 66 -4.34 3.68 -1.20
CA PHE A 66 -4.64 2.71 -0.16
C PHE A 66 -3.36 2.08 0.38
N PHE A 67 -3.35 1.85 1.69
CA PHE A 67 -2.27 1.16 2.40
C PHE A 67 -2.86 0.02 3.24
N GLU A 68 -2.22 -1.14 3.21
CA GLU A 68 -2.54 -2.27 4.08
C GLU A 68 -1.25 -2.85 4.70
N SER A 69 -1.23 -2.96 6.03
CA SER A 69 -0.16 -3.66 6.74
C SER A 69 -0.33 -5.17 6.64
N ALA A 70 0.76 -5.92 6.51
CA ALA A 70 0.77 -7.38 6.68
C ALA A 70 1.03 -7.80 8.14
N LEU A 71 1.37 -6.85 9.00
CA LEU A 71 1.80 -7.05 10.39
C LEU A 71 0.77 -6.59 11.43
N SER A 72 -0.17 -5.75 11.02
CA SER A 72 -1.25 -5.22 11.84
C SER A 72 -2.56 -5.27 11.04
N PRO A 73 -3.73 -5.36 11.71
CA PRO A 73 -5.04 -5.31 11.04
C PRO A 73 -5.40 -3.86 10.65
N SER A 74 -4.51 -3.21 9.89
CA SER A 74 -4.60 -1.79 9.50
C SER A 74 -4.76 -1.71 7.98
N THR A 75 -5.92 -1.23 7.54
CA THR A 75 -6.21 -0.89 6.13
C THR A 75 -6.91 0.46 6.10
N PHE A 76 -6.33 1.39 5.37
CA PHE A 76 -6.81 2.77 5.26
C PHE A 76 -6.44 3.34 3.89
N TRP A 77 -6.92 4.54 3.60
CA TRP A 77 -6.55 5.27 2.39
C TRP A 77 -6.40 6.75 2.64
N VAL A 78 -5.73 7.41 1.71
CA VAL A 78 -5.60 8.86 1.62
C VAL A 78 -6.30 9.30 0.36
N ASP A 79 -7.29 10.18 0.49
CA ASP A 79 -7.83 10.89 -0.67
C ASP A 79 -6.94 12.08 -0.99
N LEU A 80 -6.21 12.01 -2.11
CA LEU A 80 -5.23 13.03 -2.47
C LEU A 80 -5.89 14.39 -2.75
N LYS A 81 -7.20 14.41 -3.02
CA LYS A 81 -7.96 15.66 -3.20
C LYS A 81 -8.14 16.43 -1.88
N ASN A 82 -7.93 15.77 -0.74
CA ASN A 82 -7.98 16.41 0.57
C ASN A 82 -6.62 16.96 1.01
N LEU A 83 -5.56 16.78 0.22
CA LEU A 83 -4.22 17.28 0.52
C LEU A 83 -3.91 18.52 -0.33
N ASP A 84 -3.31 19.52 0.30
CA ASP A 84 -2.72 20.66 -0.41
C ASP A 84 -1.33 20.27 -0.94
N VAL A 85 -1.20 20.26 -2.26
CA VAL A 85 0.05 19.95 -2.98
C VAL A 85 0.54 21.13 -3.82
N SER A 86 0.05 22.35 -3.56
CA SER A 86 0.53 23.55 -4.25
C SER A 86 1.98 23.85 -3.91
N GLU A 87 2.65 24.63 -4.76
CA GLU A 87 3.99 25.13 -4.47
C GLU A 87 4.00 25.90 -3.12
N GLY A 88 4.98 25.59 -2.26
CA GLY A 88 5.09 26.18 -0.92
C GLY A 88 4.20 25.56 0.16
N ALA A 89 3.32 24.59 -0.17
CA ALA A 89 2.55 23.86 0.83
C ALA A 89 3.46 23.12 1.82
N PRO A 90 3.07 23.02 3.10
CA PRO A 90 3.90 22.35 4.10
C PRO A 90 4.04 20.86 3.81
N THR A 91 5.23 20.31 4.11
CA THR A 91 5.41 18.86 4.10
C THR A 91 4.66 18.23 5.26
N LEU A 92 3.92 17.17 4.96
CA LEU A 92 3.12 16.42 5.91
C LEU A 92 3.58 14.97 6.00
N ARG A 93 3.38 14.33 7.16
CA ARG A 93 3.70 12.92 7.39
C ARG A 93 2.61 12.24 8.21
N LEU A 94 2.24 11.02 7.80
CA LEU A 94 1.49 10.08 8.61
C LEU A 94 2.46 9.09 9.26
N ALA A 95 2.52 9.07 10.59
CA ALA A 95 3.42 8.19 11.32
C ALA A 95 2.78 6.81 11.54
N LEU A 96 3.24 5.79 10.81
CA LEU A 96 2.68 4.44 10.89
C LEU A 96 3.11 3.67 12.17
N GLY A 97 4.08 4.19 12.92
CA GLY A 97 4.68 3.49 14.06
C GLY A 97 5.65 2.37 13.65
N GLU A 98 6.33 1.80 14.64
CA GLU A 98 7.22 0.64 14.43
C GLU A 98 6.43 -0.51 13.82
N ASN A 99 6.96 -1.14 12.76
CA ASN A 99 6.29 -2.22 12.03
C ASN A 99 4.85 -1.89 11.59
N GLN A 100 4.54 -0.60 11.38
CA GLN A 100 3.20 -0.14 11.00
C GLN A 100 2.12 -0.54 12.03
N ALA A 101 2.49 -0.59 13.31
CA ALA A 101 1.62 -1.00 14.41
C ALA A 101 0.53 0.04 14.77
N THR A 102 0.70 1.31 14.39
CA THR A 102 -0.35 2.31 14.56
C THR A 102 -1.52 1.96 13.63
N VAL A 103 -2.67 1.66 14.22
CA VAL A 103 -3.87 1.27 13.48
C VAL A 103 -4.59 2.52 12.99
N TYR A 104 -4.81 2.56 11.69
CA TYR A 104 -5.65 3.54 11.03
C TYR A 104 -6.79 2.81 10.32
N SER A 105 -7.89 3.51 10.07
CA SER A 105 -9.04 2.97 9.34
C SER A 105 -9.71 4.09 8.56
N GLY A 106 -10.24 3.77 7.39
CA GLY A 106 -10.98 4.74 6.60
C GLY A 106 -10.08 5.69 5.80
N GLU A 107 -10.61 6.88 5.55
CA GLU A 107 -9.87 8.01 4.98
C GLU A 107 -9.07 8.70 6.11
N VAL A 108 -7.79 9.02 5.88
CA VAL A 108 -6.89 9.50 6.95
C VAL A 108 -6.12 10.78 6.61
N SER A 109 -6.47 11.51 5.55
CA SER A 109 -5.73 12.72 5.14
C SER A 109 -5.63 13.76 6.26
N ALA A 110 -6.67 13.88 7.09
CA ALA A 110 -6.71 14.80 8.23
C ALA A 110 -5.79 14.42 9.40
N GLN A 111 -5.23 13.20 9.41
CA GLN A 111 -4.36 12.69 10.47
C GLN A 111 -2.87 12.91 10.18
N PHE A 112 -2.56 13.55 9.05
CA PHE A 112 -1.20 13.92 8.69
C PHE A 112 -0.73 15.12 9.51
N GLU A 113 0.52 15.09 9.94
CA GLU A 113 1.14 16.14 10.74
C GLU A 113 2.24 16.86 9.97
N LYS A 114 2.39 18.17 10.19
CA LYS A 114 3.45 18.97 9.58
C LYS A 114 4.81 18.53 10.12
N VAL A 115 5.74 18.24 9.23
CA VAL A 115 7.12 17.85 9.56
C VAL A 115 8.13 18.49 8.61
N ALA A 116 9.41 18.50 9.00
CA ALA A 116 10.48 18.72 8.04
C ALA A 116 10.59 17.52 7.08
N PRO A 117 10.89 17.74 5.78
CA PRO A 117 11.22 16.65 4.87
C PRO A 117 12.36 15.79 5.40
N PHE A 118 12.31 14.48 5.15
CA PHE A 118 13.42 13.61 5.50
C PHE A 118 14.59 13.82 4.52
N THR A 119 15.81 13.62 5.01
CA THR A 119 17.01 13.67 4.18
C THR A 119 17.12 12.36 3.40
N PHE A 120 17.17 12.43 2.07
CA PHE A 120 17.51 11.27 1.25
C PHE A 120 18.94 10.82 1.55
N LEU A 121 19.17 9.51 1.62
CA LEU A 121 20.53 8.98 1.67
C LEU A 121 21.22 9.29 0.34
N GLY A 122 22.38 9.95 0.42
CA GLY A 122 23.24 10.21 -0.72
C GLY A 122 24.19 9.04 -0.99
N VAL A 123 24.69 8.97 -2.22
CA VAL A 123 25.87 8.16 -2.55
C VAL A 123 27.09 9.05 -2.30
N ALA A 124 28.06 8.56 -1.53
CA ALA A 124 29.35 9.24 -1.35
C ALA A 124 30.22 9.15 -2.61
#